data_AF-A0A933E9E9-F1
#
_entry.id   AF-A0A933E9E9-F1
#
_cell.length_a   1.000
_cell.length_b   1.000
_cell.length_c   1.000
_cell.angle_alpha   90.00
_cell.angle_beta   90.00
_cell.angle_gamma   90.00
#
_symmetry.space_group_name_H-M   'P 1'
#
loop_
_entity.id
_entity.type
_entity.pdbx_description
1 polymer ?
#
loop_
_entity_poly.entity_id
_entity_poly.type
_entity_poly.pdbx_seq_one_letter_code
_entity_poly.pdbx_strand_id
1 'polypeptide(L)'
;MKAEPVLAKLNELRKDAEGEGNVEEEALYHAFCYVSYEVGPFGEFVEKGKEPAGKKGTAPGDRAREYLEALEGLREEVAGDEEDMEFIALDRAAGFISRTLGDFQAYLDEAGEGR
;
A
#
# COMPACT_ATOMS: atom_id res chain seq x y z
N MET A 1 8.21 -10.07 11.60
CA MET A 1 8.80 -8.71 11.73
C MET A 1 7.82 -7.80 12.44
N LYS A 2 8.21 -6.57 12.78
CA LYS A 2 7.32 -5.54 13.34
C LYS A 2 6.71 -4.67 12.24
N ALA A 3 5.53 -4.11 12.47
CA ALA A 3 4.85 -3.26 11.48
C ALA A 3 5.44 -1.84 11.42
N GLU A 4 6.01 -1.35 12.52
CA GLU A 4 6.54 0.01 12.60
C GLU A 4 7.72 0.26 11.63
N PRO A 5 8.71 -0.64 11.48
CA PRO A 5 9.76 -0.47 10.47
C PRO A 5 9.24 -0.47 9.02
N VAL A 6 8.19 -1.25 8.76
CA VAL A 6 7.53 -1.32 7.44
C VAL A 6 6.86 0.01 7.12
N LEU A 7 6.09 0.55 8.08
CA LEU A 7 5.47 1.88 7.96
C LEU A 7 6.49 3.01 7.83
N ALA A 8 7.58 2.94 8.59
CA ALA A 8 8.64 3.94 8.53
C ALA A 8 9.26 3.97 7.13
N LYS A 9 9.63 2.81 6.59
CA LYS A 9 10.19 2.71 5.23
C LYS A 9 9.19 3.12 4.16
N LEU A 10 7.91 2.74 4.27
CA LEU A 10 6.88 3.18 3.34
C LEU A 10 6.70 4.71 3.35
N ASN A 11 6.84 5.37 4.50
CA ASN A 11 6.82 6.84 4.57
C ASN A 11 8.08 7.49 3.99
N GLU A 12 9.24 6.83 4.09
CA GLU A 12 10.47 7.28 3.42
C GLU A 12 10.27 7.25 1.90
N LEU A 13 9.84 6.11 1.34
CA LEU A 13 9.54 5.96 -0.09
C LEU A 13 8.55 7.03 -0.58
N ARG A 14 7.46 7.24 0.17
CA ARG A 14 6.49 8.30 -0.13
C ARG A 14 7.12 9.67 -0.24
N LYS A 15 8.06 10.01 0.65
CA LYS A 15 8.75 11.31 0.65
C LYS A 15 9.75 11.41 -0.48
N ASP A 16 10.44 10.32 -0.78
CA ASP A 16 11.45 10.29 -1.83
C ASP A 16 10.82 10.51 -3.21
N ALA A 17 9.58 10.03 -3.41
CA ALA A 17 8.79 10.25 -4.63
C ALA A 17 8.07 11.62 -4.69
N GLU A 18 8.12 12.45 -3.64
CA GLU A 18 7.40 13.74 -3.63
C GLU A 18 7.88 14.67 -4.75
N GLY A 19 6.95 15.12 -5.60
CA GLY A 19 7.20 16.07 -6.69
C GLY A 19 7.55 15.44 -8.03
N GLU A 20 7.49 14.11 -8.18
CA GLU A 20 7.66 13.42 -9.45
C GLU A 20 6.48 13.61 -10.41
N GLY A 21 5.27 13.83 -9.87
CA GLY A 21 4.03 14.07 -10.60
C GLY A 21 3.55 12.86 -11.40
N ASN A 22 3.97 11.65 -11.03
CA ASN A 22 3.64 10.39 -11.69
C ASN A 22 2.67 9.54 -10.84
N VAL A 23 2.25 8.41 -11.42
CA VAL A 23 1.33 7.47 -10.75
C VAL A 23 1.96 6.79 -9.53
N GLU A 24 3.29 6.64 -9.50
CA GLU A 24 4.03 6.02 -8.41
C GLU A 24 4.02 6.90 -7.16
N GLU A 25 4.20 8.22 -7.30
CA GLU A 25 4.05 9.20 -6.22
C GLU A 25 2.66 9.09 -5.59
N GLU A 26 1.62 9.11 -6.42
CA GLU A 26 0.23 9.02 -5.95
C GLU A 26 -0.05 7.68 -5.26
N ALA A 27 0.42 6.57 -5.85
CA ALA A 27 0.27 5.24 -5.29
C ALA A 27 0.95 5.11 -3.91
N LEU A 28 2.19 5.59 -3.77
CA LEU A 28 2.92 5.59 -2.50
C LEU A 28 2.24 6.49 -1.46
N TYR A 29 1.75 7.67 -1.87
CA TYR A 29 1.00 8.57 -1.01
C TYR A 29 -0.25 7.90 -0.44
N HIS A 30 -1.09 7.35 -1.32
CA HIS A 30 -2.35 6.74 -0.92
C HIS A 30 -2.15 5.42 -0.19
N ALA A 31 -1.16 4.60 -0.56
CA ALA A 31 -0.80 3.40 0.17
C ALA A 31 -0.40 3.73 1.60
N PHE A 32 0.50 4.70 1.78
CA PHE A 32 0.93 5.11 3.11
C PHE A 32 -0.23 5.62 3.98
N CYS A 33 -1.06 6.53 3.44
CA CYS A 33 -2.23 7.06 4.14
C CYS A 33 -3.23 5.97 4.53
N TYR A 34 -3.58 5.10 3.59
CA TYR A 34 -4.53 4.01 3.83
C TYR A 34 -4.01 2.99 4.83
N VAL A 35 -2.76 2.54 4.67
CA VAL A 35 -2.14 1.57 5.59
C VAL A 35 -1.99 2.17 7.00
N SER A 36 -1.69 3.46 7.10
CA SER A 36 -1.65 4.18 8.39
C SER A 36 -3.03 4.26 9.04
N TYR A 37 -4.09 4.47 8.25
CA TYR A 37 -5.47 4.44 8.74
C TYR A 37 -5.87 3.03 9.23
N GLU A 38 -5.47 1.97 8.50
CA GLU A 38 -5.69 0.57 8.86
C GLU A 38 -4.52 -0.04 9.67
N VAL A 39 -3.79 0.74 10.46
CA VAL A 39 -2.57 0.29 11.16
C VAL A 39 -2.79 -0.94 12.05
N GLY A 40 -3.98 -1.09 12.65
CA GLY A 40 -4.34 -2.26 13.44
C GLY A 40 -4.36 -3.54 12.61
N PRO A 41 -5.27 -3.66 11.62
CA PRO A 41 -5.29 -4.80 10.69
C PRO A 41 -3.98 -5.01 9.94
N PHE A 42 -3.30 -3.94 9.51
CA PHE A 42 -1.99 -4.04 8.87
C PHE A 42 -0.94 -4.65 9.81
N GLY A 43 -0.92 -4.22 11.07
CA GLY A 43 -0.06 -4.81 12.10
C GLY A 43 -0.33 -6.30 12.30
N GLU A 44 -1.59 -6.74 12.33
CA GLU A 44 -1.91 -8.17 12.42
C GLU A 44 -1.45 -8.95 11.17
N PHE A 45 -1.57 -8.35 9.99
CA PHE A 45 -1.11 -8.94 8.74
C PHE A 45 0.42 -9.12 8.74
N VAL A 46 1.18 -8.08 9.07
CA VAL A 46 2.65 -8.09 9.07
C VAL A 46 3.22 -8.96 10.19
N GLU A 47 2.68 -8.85 11.40
CA GLU A 47 3.27 -9.50 12.58
C GLU A 47 2.80 -10.94 12.76
N LYS A 48 1.54 -11.24 12.42
CA LYS A 48 0.90 -12.53 12.70
C LYS A 48 0.55 -13.31 11.43
N GLY A 49 0.77 -12.74 10.24
CA GLY A 49 0.37 -13.36 8.97
C GLY A 49 -1.14 -13.50 8.82
N LYS A 50 -1.93 -12.72 9.58
CA LYS A 50 -3.40 -12.80 9.53
C LYS A 50 -3.88 -12.07 8.28
N GLU A 51 -4.53 -12.79 7.37
CA GLU A 51 -5.07 -12.16 6.17
C GLU A 51 -6.09 -11.08 6.53
N PRO A 52 -5.95 -9.86 6.00
CA PRO A 52 -6.97 -8.84 6.16
C PRO A 52 -8.21 -9.21 5.34
N ALA A 53 -9.37 -8.75 5.81
CA ALA A 53 -10.63 -8.92 5.10
C ALA A 53 -11.24 -7.55 4.85
N GLY A 54 -11.70 -7.33 3.61
CA GLY A 54 -12.46 -6.13 3.24
C GLY A 54 -13.75 -6.01 4.06
N LYS A 55 -14.06 -4.81 4.51
CA LYS A 55 -15.18 -4.50 5.42
C LYS A 55 -16.31 -3.74 4.73
N LYS A 56 -16.01 -2.94 3.70
CA LYS A 56 -16.98 -1.99 3.11
C LYS A 56 -17.81 -2.57 1.97
N GLY A 57 -17.41 -3.70 1.40
CA GLY A 57 -18.15 -4.36 0.30
C GLY A 57 -18.14 -3.58 -1.02
N THR A 58 -17.37 -2.49 -1.10
CA THR A 58 -17.11 -1.74 -2.34
C THR A 58 -16.36 -2.62 -3.32
N ALA A 59 -16.79 -2.62 -4.58
CA ALA A 59 -16.07 -3.33 -5.63
C ALA A 59 -14.77 -2.55 -5.97
N PRO A 60 -13.63 -3.23 -6.18
CA PRO A 60 -12.42 -2.57 -6.66
C PRO A 60 -12.68 -1.82 -7.98
N GLY A 61 -12.28 -0.54 -8.02
CA GLY A 61 -12.30 0.30 -9.21
C GLY A 61 -10.95 0.36 -9.92
N ASP A 62 -10.90 1.07 -11.04
CA ASP A 62 -9.71 1.11 -11.91
C ASP A 62 -8.55 1.83 -11.23
N ARG A 63 -8.81 2.92 -10.51
CA ARG A 63 -7.76 3.65 -9.77
C ARG A 63 -7.10 2.82 -8.68
N ALA A 64 -7.88 2.05 -7.92
CA ALA A 64 -7.31 1.15 -6.92
C ALA A 64 -6.42 0.07 -7.55
N ARG A 65 -6.79 -0.44 -8.73
CA ARG A 65 -5.97 -1.41 -9.48
C ARG A 65 -4.71 -0.76 -10.03
N GLU A 66 -4.81 0.43 -10.59
CA GLU A 66 -3.68 1.18 -11.13
C GLU A 66 -2.63 1.47 -10.05
N TYR A 67 -3.05 1.93 -8.87
CA TYR A 67 -2.12 2.16 -7.77
C TYR A 67 -1.54 0.85 -7.21
N LEU A 68 -2.31 -0.23 -7.17
CA LEU A 68 -1.77 -1.53 -6.80
C LEU A 68 -0.70 -1.99 -7.81
N GLU A 69 -0.96 -1.85 -9.10
CA GLU A 69 -0.01 -2.19 -10.18
C GLU A 69 1.28 -1.35 -10.07
N ALA A 70 1.16 -0.05 -9.80
CA ALA A 70 2.32 0.83 -9.57
C ALA A 70 3.17 0.37 -8.37
N LEU A 71 2.55 0.01 -7.24
CA LEU A 71 3.27 -0.51 -6.06
C LEU A 71 3.93 -1.86 -6.34
N GLU A 72 3.28 -2.73 -7.12
CA GLU A 72 3.85 -4.00 -7.53
C GLU A 72 5.02 -3.82 -8.50
N GLY A 73 4.96 -2.83 -9.39
CA GLY A 73 6.06 -2.42 -10.26
C GLY A 73 7.27 -1.96 -9.45
N LEU A 74 7.09 -1.02 -8.52
CA LEU A 74 8.15 -0.58 -7.61
C LEU A 74 8.75 -1.75 -6.81
N ARG A 75 7.92 -2.67 -6.32
CA ARG A 75 8.40 -3.89 -5.63
C ARG A 75 9.28 -4.73 -6.54
N GLU A 76 8.90 -4.89 -7.80
CA GLU A 76 9.65 -5.68 -8.79
C GLU A 76 11.01 -5.06 -9.11
N GLU A 77 11.12 -3.73 -9.14
CA GLU A 77 12.39 -3.02 -9.36
C GLU A 77 13.42 -3.32 -8.26
N VAL A 78 12.96 -3.51 -7.02
CA VAL A 78 13.81 -3.81 -5.86
C VAL A 78 13.85 -5.29 -5.48
N ALA A 79 13.23 -6.17 -6.26
CA ALA A 79 13.15 -7.62 -5.98
C ALA A 79 14.49 -8.37 -6.04
N GLY A 80 15.59 -7.70 -6.40
CA GLY A 80 16.94 -8.26 -6.37
C GLY A 80 17.44 -8.56 -4.95
N ASP A 81 16.85 -7.96 -3.92
CA ASP A 81 17.17 -8.19 -2.51
C ASP A 81 15.88 -8.23 -1.67
N GLU A 82 15.29 -9.42 -1.52
CA GLU A 82 14.06 -9.61 -0.74
C GLU A 82 14.24 -9.40 0.78
N GLU A 83 15.49 -9.32 1.26
CA GLU A 83 15.79 -8.98 2.66
C GLU A 83 15.85 -7.46 2.89
N ASP A 84 15.90 -6.66 1.82
CA ASP A 84 15.93 -5.21 1.92
C ASP A 84 14.59 -4.66 2.43
N MET A 85 14.69 -3.64 3.29
CA MET A 85 13.50 -3.05 3.92
C MET A 85 12.56 -2.40 2.92
N GLU A 86 13.07 -1.88 1.80
CA GLU A 86 12.30 -1.31 0.71
C GLU A 86 11.42 -2.36 0.04
N PHE A 87 12.01 -3.49 -0.36
CA PHE A 87 11.26 -4.63 -0.90
C PHE A 87 10.20 -5.09 0.09
N ILE A 88 10.58 -5.27 1.36
CA ILE A 88 9.64 -5.73 2.39
C ILE A 88 8.51 -4.70 2.59
N ALA A 89 8.80 -3.41 2.56
CA ALA A 89 7.77 -2.38 2.69
C ALA A 89 6.75 -2.42 1.56
N LEU A 90 7.23 -2.50 0.32
CA LEU A 90 6.40 -2.57 -0.88
C LEU A 90 5.62 -3.88 -0.95
N ASP A 91 6.26 -5.02 -0.66
CA ASP A 91 5.61 -6.35 -0.61
C ASP A 91 4.47 -6.38 0.41
N ARG A 92 4.71 -5.88 1.64
CA ARG A 92 3.68 -5.87 2.68
C ARG A 92 2.56 -4.88 2.37
N ALA A 93 2.86 -3.71 1.83
CA ALA A 93 1.85 -2.74 1.44
C ALA A 93 0.97 -3.26 0.30
N ALA A 94 1.57 -3.72 -0.81
CA ALA A 94 0.85 -4.28 -1.96
C ALA A 94 0.07 -5.55 -1.57
N GLY A 95 0.68 -6.42 -0.76
CA GLY A 95 0.03 -7.62 -0.25
C GLY A 95 -1.18 -7.34 0.65
N PHE A 96 -1.14 -6.25 1.42
CA PHE A 96 -2.28 -5.81 2.23
C PHE A 96 -3.37 -5.21 1.33
N ILE A 97 -3.01 -4.25 0.47
CA ILE A 97 -3.93 -3.53 -0.43
C ILE A 97 -4.62 -4.49 -1.40
N SER A 98 -3.91 -5.45 -1.99
CA SER A 98 -4.53 -6.45 -2.89
C SER A 98 -5.65 -7.24 -2.22
N ARG A 99 -5.52 -7.55 -0.92
CA ARG A 99 -6.53 -8.28 -0.14
C ARG A 99 -7.66 -7.39 0.37
N THR A 100 -7.44 -6.09 0.44
CA THR A 100 -8.43 -5.09 0.86
C THR A 100 -8.80 -4.12 -0.26
N LEU A 101 -8.65 -4.53 -1.52
CA LEU A 101 -8.69 -3.62 -2.67
C LEU A 101 -10.01 -2.85 -2.80
N GLY A 102 -11.12 -3.46 -2.39
CA GLY A 102 -12.42 -2.79 -2.32
C GLY A 102 -12.48 -1.70 -1.25
N ASP A 103 -11.91 -1.95 -0.07
CA ASP A 103 -11.80 -0.95 0.99
C ASP A 103 -10.83 0.17 0.61
N PHE A 104 -9.75 -0.17 -0.12
CA PHE A 104 -8.84 0.82 -0.66
C PHE A 104 -9.55 1.70 -1.70
N GLN A 105 -10.35 1.13 -2.60
CA GLN A 105 -11.20 1.91 -3.50
C GLN A 105 -12.16 2.82 -2.72
N ALA A 106 -12.83 2.32 -1.69
CA ALA A 106 -13.72 3.14 -0.87
C ALA A 106 -12.98 4.31 -0.19
N TYR A 107 -11.73 4.10 0.22
CA TYR A 107 -10.86 5.16 0.73
C TYR A 107 -10.53 6.19 -0.36
N LEU A 108 -10.20 5.75 -1.58
CA LEU A 108 -9.92 6.66 -2.70
C LEU A 108 -11.14 7.49 -3.09
N ASP A 109 -12.33 6.88 -3.08
CA ASP A 109 -13.60 7.59 -3.30
C ASP A 109 -13.80 8.70 -2.25
N GLU A 110 -13.56 8.39 -0.98
CA GLU A 110 -13.63 9.33 0.15
C GLU A 110 -12.57 10.44 0.05
N ALA A 111 -11.41 10.13 -0.52
CA ALA A 111 -10.32 11.08 -0.78
C ALA A 111 -10.56 11.97 -2.02
N GLY A 112 -11.59 11.68 -2.84
CA GLY A 112 -11.87 12.39 -4.09
C GLY A 112 -11.10 11.89 -5.31
N GLU A 113 -10.39 10.77 -5.18
CA GLU A 113 -9.51 10.13 -6.15
C GLU A 113 -10.18 8.97 -6.91
N GLY A 114 -11.40 8.59 -6.54
CA GLY A 114 -12.15 7.46 -7.12
C GLY A 114 -12.69 7.66 -8.54
N ARG A 115 -12.08 8.53 -9.35
CA ARG A 115 -12.59 8.92 -10.68
C ARG A 115 -12.20 7.92 -11.78
#